data_AF-A0AAV1M6M7-F1
#
_entry.id   AF-A0AAV1M6M7-F1
#
_cell.length_a   1.000
_cell.length_b   1.000
_cell.length_c   1.000
_cell.angle_alpha   90.00
_cell.angle_beta   90.00
_cell.angle_gamma   90.00
#
_symmetry.space_group_name_H-M   'P 1'
#
loop_
_entity.id
_entity.type
_entity.pdbx_description
1 polymer ?
#
loop_
_entity_poly.entity_id
_entity_poly.type
_entity_poly.pdbx_seq_one_letter_code
_entity_poly.pdbx_strand_id
1 'polypeptide(L)'
;MEKVLTDDEIDDDKVNKLLDQWEKDYPKEKPMVIRARKECLDGKYREYISKHDCIESKLYDCVFVNVLVDCQSWREDAECAEVKEHAQKCKDAQDME
;
A
#
# COMPACT_ATOMS: atom_id res chain seq x y z
N MET A 1 1.42 -5.83 15.92
CA MET A 1 0.57 -5.46 14.77
C MET A 1 -0.84 -5.31 15.31
N GLU A 2 -1.35 -4.08 15.34
CA GLU A 2 -2.69 -3.79 15.86
C GLU A 2 -3.73 -4.48 14.96
N LYS A 3 -4.79 -5.05 15.54
CA LYS A 3 -5.81 -5.76 14.76
C LYS A 3 -6.66 -4.72 14.02
N VAL A 4 -6.49 -4.62 12.69
CA VAL A 4 -7.21 -3.69 11.81
C VAL A 4 -8.65 -4.10 11.52
N LEU A 5 -9.15 -5.13 12.21
CA LEU A 5 -10.50 -5.64 12.03
C LEU A 5 -11.44 -5.13 13.13
N THR A 6 -12.67 -4.83 12.73
CA THR A 6 -13.84 -4.63 13.59
C THR A 6 -15.01 -5.34 12.93
N ASP A 7 -15.69 -6.25 13.64
CA ASP A 7 -16.84 -7.03 13.12
C ASP A 7 -16.55 -7.75 11.78
N ASP A 8 -15.38 -8.40 11.68
CA ASP A 8 -14.89 -9.11 10.49
C ASP A 8 -14.68 -8.24 9.24
N GLU A 9 -14.72 -6.91 9.41
CA GLU A 9 -14.46 -5.93 8.37
C GLU A 9 -13.20 -5.11 8.68
N ILE A 10 -12.57 -4.57 7.64
CA ILE A 10 -11.47 -3.63 7.81
C ILE A 10 -12.00 -2.34 8.42
N ASP A 11 -11.37 -1.93 9.50
CA ASP A 11 -11.58 -0.66 10.19
C ASP A 11 -10.61 0.38 9.62
N ASP A 12 -11.09 1.17 8.67
CA ASP A 12 -10.29 2.18 7.97
C ASP A 12 -9.72 3.23 8.93
N ASP A 13 -10.36 3.52 10.07
CA ASP A 13 -9.82 4.43 11.09
C ASP A 13 -8.59 3.84 11.77
N LYS A 14 -8.59 2.53 12.07
CA LYS A 14 -7.41 1.84 12.58
C LYS A 14 -6.30 1.77 11.54
N VAL A 15 -6.63 1.51 10.27
CA VAL A 15 -5.63 1.51 9.20
C VAL A 15 -5.03 2.91 9.01
N ASN A 16 -5.86 3.96 9.05
CA ASN A 16 -5.39 5.34 8.99
C ASN A 16 -4.44 5.68 10.14
N LYS A 17 -4.71 5.24 11.37
CA LYS A 17 -3.77 5.43 12.50
C LYS A 17 -2.42 4.76 12.27
N LEU A 18 -2.40 3.57 11.67
CA LEU A 18 -1.15 2.89 11.31
C LEU A 18 -0.39 3.67 10.22
N LEU A 19 -1.11 4.15 9.21
CA LEU A 19 -0.55 4.97 8.14
C LEU A 19 -0.03 6.34 8.64
N ASP A 20 -0.72 6.97 9.59
CA ASP A 20 -0.26 8.19 10.27
C ASP A 20 1.06 7.95 11.00
N GLN A 21 1.20 6.77 11.62
CA GLN A 21 2.44 6.38 12.28
C GLN A 21 3.57 6.20 11.26
N TRP A 22 3.28 5.59 10.10
CA TRP A 22 4.26 5.46 9.01
C TRP A 22 4.71 6.82 8.45
N GLU A 23 3.80 7.78 8.29
CA GLU A 23 4.17 9.14 7.85
C GLU A 23 5.07 9.84 8.86
N LYS A 24 4.86 9.62 10.16
CA LYS A 24 5.71 10.19 11.23
C LYS A 24 7.09 9.54 11.25
N ASP A 25 7.14 8.22 11.14
CA ASP A 25 8.39 7.45 11.23
C ASP A 25 9.22 7.56 9.95
N TYR A 26 8.56 7.70 8.80
CA TYR A 26 9.17 7.74 7.45
C TYR A 26 8.64 8.91 6.63
N PRO A 27 8.95 10.17 6.99
CA PRO A 27 8.37 11.35 6.34
C PRO A 27 8.70 11.48 4.85
N LYS A 28 9.83 10.90 4.39
CA LYS A 28 10.18 10.83 2.95
C LYS A 28 9.21 9.97 2.16
N GLU A 29 8.58 9.00 2.81
CA GLU A 29 7.66 8.06 2.21
C GLU A 29 6.21 8.53 2.26
N LYS A 30 5.96 9.78 2.66
CA LYS A 30 4.60 10.35 2.64
C LYS A 30 3.83 10.11 1.32
N PRO A 31 4.44 10.20 0.12
CA PRO A 31 3.74 9.86 -1.13
C PRO A 31 3.18 8.44 -1.15
N MET A 32 3.93 7.45 -0.64
CA MET A 32 3.49 6.05 -0.55
C MET A 32 2.25 5.93 0.34
N VAL A 33 2.22 6.65 1.45
CA VAL A 33 1.10 6.61 2.40
C VAL A 33 -0.14 7.29 1.83
N ILE A 34 0.03 8.44 1.17
CA ILE A 34 -1.08 9.12 0.49
C ILE A 34 -1.71 8.20 -0.55
N ARG A 35 -0.91 7.50 -1.34
CA ARG A 35 -1.41 6.54 -2.32
C ARG A 35 -2.11 5.36 -1.68
N ALA A 36 -1.52 4.75 -0.66
CA ALA A 36 -2.15 3.64 0.06
C ALA A 36 -3.53 4.03 0.61
N ARG A 37 -3.68 5.24 1.18
CA ARG A 37 -5.00 5.75 1.59
C ARG A 37 -5.95 5.87 0.41
N LYS A 38 -5.51 6.50 -0.67
CA LYS A 38 -6.32 6.78 -1.86
C LYS A 38 -6.80 5.51 -2.56
N GLU A 39 -5.93 4.51 -2.69
CA GLU A 39 -6.19 3.34 -3.55
C GLU A 39 -6.68 2.11 -2.78
N CYS A 40 -6.50 2.06 -1.46
CA CYS A 40 -6.85 0.87 -0.68
C CYS A 40 -7.99 1.07 0.29
N LEU A 41 -8.16 2.25 0.89
CA LEU A 41 -9.22 2.47 1.88
C LEU A 41 -10.57 2.75 1.22
N ASP A 42 -11.60 3.00 2.03
CA ASP A 42 -12.99 3.22 1.60
C ASP A 42 -13.55 2.01 0.82
N GLY A 43 -13.12 0.80 1.21
CA GLY A 43 -13.54 -0.46 0.61
C GLY A 43 -12.89 -0.82 -0.73
N LYS A 44 -12.00 0.03 -1.28
CA LYS A 44 -11.32 -0.24 -2.56
C LYS A 44 -10.45 -1.49 -2.53
N TYR A 45 -9.87 -1.83 -1.38
CA TYR A 45 -9.14 -3.09 -1.20
C TYR A 45 -9.96 -4.33 -1.57
N ARG A 46 -11.30 -4.30 -1.55
CA ARG A 46 -12.13 -5.48 -1.86
C ARG A 46 -11.99 -5.96 -3.29
N GLU A 47 -11.65 -5.04 -4.19
CA GLU A 47 -11.46 -5.29 -5.62
C GLU A 47 -10.11 -5.95 -5.91
N TYR A 48 -9.17 -5.92 -4.95
CA TYR A 48 -7.87 -6.56 -5.11
C TYR A 48 -7.99 -8.08 -5.17
N ILE A 49 -7.33 -8.67 -6.17
CA ILE A 49 -7.21 -10.11 -6.33
C ILE A 49 -6.07 -10.60 -5.43
N SER A 50 -6.43 -11.14 -4.28
CA SER A 50 -5.50 -11.82 -3.37
C SER A 50 -5.56 -13.33 -3.58
N LYS A 51 -4.42 -14.00 -3.40
CA LYS A 51 -4.34 -15.47 -3.40
C LYS A 51 -5.12 -16.08 -2.23
N HIS A 52 -5.21 -15.34 -1.13
CA HIS A 52 -5.97 -15.72 0.05
C HIS A 52 -7.28 -14.92 0.06
N ASP A 53 -8.41 -15.62 0.00
CA ASP A 53 -9.74 -14.99 -0.01
C ASP A 53 -10.17 -14.59 1.41
N CYS A 54 -9.33 -13.77 2.06
CA CYS A 54 -9.66 -13.09 3.31
C CYS A 54 -9.41 -11.59 3.16
N ILE A 55 -10.22 -10.80 3.86
CA ILE A 55 -10.33 -9.36 3.65
C ILE A 55 -9.03 -8.62 4.01
N GLU A 56 -8.30 -9.16 4.98
CA GLU A 56 -7.01 -8.68 5.45
C GLU A 56 -5.93 -8.88 4.40
N SER A 57 -5.93 -10.01 3.69
CA SER A 57 -4.96 -10.27 2.63
C SER A 57 -5.20 -9.33 1.45
N LYS A 58 -6.46 -9.07 1.12
CA LYS A 58 -6.81 -8.08 0.09
C LYS A 58 -6.33 -6.68 0.44
N LEU A 59 -6.53 -6.23 1.69
CA LEU A 59 -5.97 -4.97 2.17
C LEU A 59 -4.44 -4.96 2.12
N TYR A 60 -3.80 -6.02 2.63
CA TYR A 60 -2.35 -6.12 2.65
C TYR A 60 -1.75 -6.05 1.25
N ASP A 61 -2.28 -6.83 0.31
CA ASP A 61 -1.83 -6.85 -1.09
C ASP A 61 -2.03 -5.48 -1.73
N CYS A 62 -3.18 -4.83 -1.51
CA CYS A 62 -3.41 -3.48 -2.01
C CYS A 62 -2.38 -2.48 -1.49
N VAL A 63 -2.16 -2.45 -0.17
CA VAL A 63 -1.23 -1.52 0.46
C VAL A 63 0.20 -1.82 -0.01
N PHE A 64 0.59 -3.10 -0.06
CA PHE A 64 1.91 -3.52 -0.48
C PHE A 64 2.23 -3.07 -1.91
N VAL A 65 1.32 -3.33 -2.86
CA VAL A 65 1.51 -2.92 -4.26
C VAL A 65 1.62 -1.40 -4.37
N ASN A 66 0.70 -0.66 -3.73
CA ASN A 66 0.69 0.81 -3.81
C ASN A 66 1.87 1.48 -3.07
N VAL A 67 2.41 0.82 -2.05
CA VAL A 67 3.63 1.27 -1.37
C VAL A 67 4.87 1.05 -2.24
N LEU A 68 4.98 -0.12 -2.89
CA LEU A 68 6.11 -0.44 -3.75
C LEU A 68 6.26 0.59 -4.89
N VAL A 69 5.17 0.92 -5.57
CA VAL A 69 5.18 1.84 -6.72
C VAL A 69 5.53 3.29 -6.38
N ASP A 70 5.43 3.69 -5.11
CA ASP A 70 5.77 5.05 -4.65
C ASP A 70 6.90 5.11 -3.61
N CYS A 71 7.59 3.99 -3.38
CA CYS A 71 8.76 3.94 -2.51
C CYS A 71 9.86 4.91 -2.98
N GLN A 72 10.30 5.80 -2.09
CA GLN A 72 11.34 6.79 -2.35
C GLN A 72 12.73 6.31 -1.91
N SER A 73 12.79 5.34 -0.99
CA SER A 73 14.04 4.86 -0.37
C SER A 73 14.46 3.48 -0.85
N TRP A 74 14.49 3.27 -2.16
CA TRP A 74 15.04 2.05 -2.76
C TRP A 74 16.51 1.85 -2.36
N ARG A 75 16.89 0.60 -2.05
CA ARG A 75 18.30 0.25 -1.89
C ARG A 75 19.02 0.34 -3.23
N GLU A 76 20.28 0.78 -3.19
CA GLU A 76 21.13 0.93 -4.37
C GLU A 76 21.87 -0.39 -4.67
N ASP A 77 21.11 -1.38 -5.10
CA ASP A 77 21.63 -2.66 -5.58
C ASP A 77 20.90 -3.10 -6.87
N ALA A 78 21.52 -4.03 -7.61
CA ALA A 78 21.02 -4.43 -8.93
C ALA A 78 19.61 -5.03 -8.88
N GLU A 79 19.29 -5.78 -7.82
CA GLU A 79 17.99 -6.41 -7.63
C GLU A 79 16.92 -5.34 -7.37
N CYS A 80 17.19 -4.39 -6.47
CA CYS A 80 16.26 -3.29 -6.18
C CYS A 80 16.11 -2.31 -7.35
N ALA A 81 17.14 -2.14 -8.19
CA ALA A 81 17.06 -1.30 -9.38
C ALA A 81 16.06 -1.86 -10.41
N GLU A 82 16.06 -3.18 -10.62
CA GLU A 82 15.08 -3.84 -11.50
C GLU A 82 13.66 -3.68 -10.95
N VAL A 83 13.45 -3.98 -9.66
CA VAL A 83 12.12 -3.84 -9.04
C VAL A 83 11.64 -2.38 -9.10
N LYS A 84 12.51 -1.40 -8.88
CA LYS A 84 12.18 0.03 -9.01
C LYS A 84 11.71 0.40 -10.42
N GLU A 85 12.38 -0.12 -11.46
CA GLU A 85 11.97 0.14 -12.84
C GLU A 85 10.59 -0.46 -13.14
N HIS A 86 10.34 -1.69 -12.69
CA HIS A 86 9.04 -2.34 -12.83
C HIS A 86 7.94 -1.60 -12.06
N ALA A 87 8.23 -1.19 -10.83
CA ALA A 87 7.34 -0.41 -10.00
C ALA A 87 6.93 0.92 -10.67
N GLN A 88 7.88 1.61 -11.30
CA GLN A 88 7.59 2.84 -12.05
C GLN A 88 6.69 2.58 -13.27
N LYS A 89 6.94 1.53 -14.04
CA LYS A 89 6.07 1.17 -15.19
C LYS A 89 4.64 0.86 -14.75
N CYS A 90 4.49 0.15 -13.63
CA CYS A 90 3.18 -0.15 -13.06
C CYS A 90 2.47 1.13 -12.58
N LYS A 91 3.21 2.06 -11.95
CA LYS A 91 2.68 3.36 -11.56
C LYS A 91 2.12 4.12 -12.75
N ASP A 92 2.92 4.25 -13.81
CA ASP A 92 2.55 5.02 -15.00
C ASP A 92 1.28 4.45 -15.65
N ALA A 93 1.14 3.12 -15.69
CA ALA A 93 -0.06 2.46 -16.21
C ALA A 93 -1.31 2.74 -15.34
N GLN A 94 -1.16 2.74 -14.01
CA GLN A 94 -2.26 3.02 -13.07
C GLN A 94 -2.67 4.50 -13.07
N ASP A 95 -1.74 5.42 -13.28
CA ASP A 95 -2.00 6.86 -13.30
C ASP A 95 -2.66 7.33 -14.63
N MET A 96 -2.72 6.46 -15.65
CA MET A 96 -3.36 6.70 -16.95
C MET A 96 -4.85 6.31 -17.01
N GLU A 97 -5.34 5.57 -16.02
CA GLU A 97 -6.76 5.17 -15.88
C GLU A 97 -7.57 6.20 -15.08
#